data_AF-A0A7H4PJ58-F1
#
_entry.id   AF-A0A7H4PJ58-F1
#
_cell.length_a   1.000
_cell.length_b   1.000
_cell.length_c   1.000
_cell.angle_alpha   90.00
_cell.angle_beta   90.00
_cell.angle_gamma   90.00
#
_symmetry.space_group_name_H-M   'P 1'
#
loop_
_entity.id
_entity.type
_entity.pdbx_description
1 polymer ?
#
loop_
_entity_poly.entity_id
_entity_poly.type
_entity_poly.pdbx_seq_one_letter_code
_entity_poly.pdbx_strand_id
1 'polypeptide(L)'
;MKLIVGMTGATGAPLGVALLKALREMPEVETHLVMSKWAKTTIELETPYSAREVAALADFSHSPADQAAVISSGSFRTDGMIVIPCSMKTLAGIRAGYAEGLVGAGRGRGAERGA
;
A
#
# COMPACT_ATOMS: atom_id res chain seq x y z
N MET A 1 7.43 -14.54 -0.87
CA MET A 1 7.70 -13.13 -1.22
C MET A 1 6.80 -12.25 -0.37
N LYS A 2 7.26 -11.09 0.11
CA LYS A 2 6.45 -10.16 0.90
C LYS A 2 6.34 -8.81 0.19
N LEU A 3 5.13 -8.43 -0.18
CA LEU A 3 4.86 -7.19 -0.91
C LEU A 3 3.98 -6.26 -0.09
N ILE A 4 4.39 -4.99 -0.01
CA ILE A 4 3.55 -3.92 0.52
C ILE A 4 2.73 -3.33 -0.64
N VAL A 5 1.43 -3.18 -0.42
CA VAL A 5 0.52 -2.53 -1.37
C VAL A 5 -0.08 -1.29 -0.72
N GLY A 6 0.30 -0.11 -1.19
CA GLY A 6 -0.27 1.17 -0.76
C GLY A 6 -1.36 1.62 -1.72
N MET A 7 -2.59 1.82 -1.25
CA MET A 7 -3.64 2.47 -2.02
C MET A 7 -3.84 3.91 -1.56
N THR A 8 -3.89 4.84 -2.51
CA THR A 8 -4.06 6.28 -2.25
C THR A 8 -5.36 6.80 -2.89
N GLY A 9 -5.79 8.01 -2.51
CA GLY A 9 -7.01 8.64 -3.04
C GLY A 9 -6.88 9.27 -4.42
N ALA A 10 -6.06 8.69 -5.30
CA ALA A 10 -6.09 9.03 -6.72
C ALA A 10 -7.16 8.21 -7.43
N THR A 11 -7.68 8.71 -8.55
CA THR A 11 -8.58 7.92 -9.41
C THR A 11 -7.88 6.65 -9.92
N GLY A 12 -8.64 5.59 -10.14
CA GLY A 12 -8.14 4.29 -10.57
C GLY A 12 -8.13 3.24 -9.45
N ALA A 13 -9.04 3.32 -8.48
CA ALA A 13 -9.21 2.28 -7.47
C ALA A 13 -9.42 0.86 -8.06
N PRO A 14 -10.11 0.66 -9.20
CA PRO A 14 -10.21 -0.65 -9.85
C PRO A 14 -8.85 -1.33 -10.11
N LEU A 15 -7.80 -0.55 -10.39
CA LEU A 15 -6.46 -1.08 -10.65
C LEU A 15 -5.85 -1.73 -9.41
N GLY A 16 -5.97 -1.08 -8.25
CA GLY A 16 -5.49 -1.63 -6.99
C GLY A 16 -6.27 -2.86 -6.55
N VAL A 17 -7.60 -2.87 -6.76
CA VAL A 17 -8.43 -4.05 -6.51
C VAL A 17 -8.05 -5.21 -7.42
N ALA A 18 -7.87 -4.97 -8.72
CA ALA A 18 -7.45 -6.00 -9.66
C ALA A 18 -6.07 -6.57 -9.31
N LEU A 19 -5.12 -5.73 -8.90
CA LEU A 19 -3.82 -6.17 -8.42
C LEU A 19 -3.95 -7.08 -7.20
N LEU A 20 -4.71 -6.67 -6.18
CA LEU A 20 -4.89 -7.46 -4.96
C LEU A 20 -5.52 -8.83 -5.26
N LYS A 21 -6.49 -8.90 -6.17
CA LYS A 21 -7.07 -10.18 -6.61
C LYS A 21 -6.03 -11.07 -7.28
N ALA A 22 -5.24 -10.53 -8.20
CA ALA A 22 -4.20 -11.30 -8.88
C ALA A 22 -3.13 -11.81 -7.90
N LEU A 23 -2.72 -10.97 -6.94
CA LEU A 23 -1.77 -11.36 -5.90
C LEU A 23 -2.36 -12.42 -4.96
N ARG A 24 -3.66 -12.37 -4.68
CA ARG A 24 -4.35 -13.37 -3.85
C ARG A 24 -4.34 -14.77 -4.45
N GLU A 25 -4.26 -14.88 -5.78
CA GLU A 25 -4.15 -16.15 -6.49
C GLU A 25 -2.73 -16.74 -6.45
N MET A 26 -1.74 -16.00 -5.93
CA MET A 26 -0.33 -16.42 -5.83
C MET A 26 0.01 -16.76 -4.36
N PRO A 27 -0.09 -18.03 -3.93
CA PRO A 27 0.09 -18.42 -2.53
C PRO A 27 1.51 -18.17 -1.98
N GLU A 28 2.49 -17.98 -2.85
CA GLU A 28 3.87 -17.62 -2.49
C GLU A 28 4.05 -16.12 -2.17
N VAL A 29 3.04 -15.28 -2.38
CA VAL A 29 3.07 -13.83 -2.13
C VAL A 29 2.23 -13.47 -0.90
N GLU A 30 2.90 -12.98 0.14
CA GLU A 30 2.28 -12.40 1.33
C GLU A 30 2.10 -10.89 1.11
N THR A 31 0.86 -10.41 1.23
CA THR A 31 0.47 -9.04 0.91
C THR A 31 0.17 -8.21 2.16
N HIS A 32 0.79 -7.03 2.25
CA HIS A 32 0.56 -6.06 3.32
C HIS A 32 -0.08 -4.80 2.74
N LEU A 33 -1.38 -4.67 2.91
CA LEU A 33 -2.16 -3.54 2.40
C LEU A 33 -2.12 -2.36 3.38
N VAL A 34 -1.96 -1.16 2.84
CA VAL A 34 -2.18 0.11 3.54
C VAL A 34 -3.09 0.97 2.68
N MET A 35 -4.23 1.39 3.22
CA MET A 35 -5.16 2.28 2.53
C MET A 35 -5.21 3.64 3.21
N SER A 36 -4.89 4.70 2.46
CA SER A 36 -5.11 6.07 2.95
C SER A 36 -6.61 6.34 3.20
N LYS A 37 -6.93 7.37 3.99
CA LYS A 37 -8.32 7.80 4.21
C LYS A 37 -9.07 8.01 2.88
N TRP A 38 -8.45 8.71 1.94
CA TRP A 38 -9.04 9.01 0.64
C TRP A 38 -9.14 7.79 -0.28
N ALA A 39 -8.24 6.81 -0.16
CA ALA A 39 -8.33 5.57 -0.93
C ALA A 39 -9.63 4.81 -0.62
N LYS A 40 -10.03 4.77 0.65
CA LYS A 40 -11.29 4.14 1.07
C LYS A 40 -12.49 4.79 0.38
N THR A 41 -12.51 6.13 0.33
CA THR A 41 -13.54 6.90 -0.38
C THR A 41 -13.53 6.62 -1.88
N THR A 42 -12.36 6.58 -2.52
CA THR A 42 -12.26 6.31 -3.96
C THR A 42 -12.67 4.88 -4.31
N ILE A 43 -12.35 3.89 -3.48
CA ILE A 43 -12.79 2.50 -3.65
C ILE A 43 -14.32 2.43 -3.69
N GLU A 44 -15.00 3.04 -2.73
CA GLU A 44 -16.47 3.03 -2.66
C GLU A 44 -17.13 3.84 -3.78
N LEU A 45 -16.42 4.83 -4.34
CA LEU A 45 -16.92 5.66 -5.45
C LEU A 45 -16.76 4.99 -6.82
N GLU A 46 -15.62 4.34 -7.06
CA GLU A 46 -15.23 3.85 -8.39
C GLU A 46 -15.43 2.34 -8.56
N THR A 47 -15.75 1.62 -7.49
CA THR A 47 -15.87 0.16 -7.50
C THR A 47 -17.14 -0.29 -6.77
N PRO A 48 -17.65 -1.50 -7.05
CA PRO A 48 -18.77 -2.06 -6.28
C PRO A 48 -18.35 -2.59 -4.90
N TYR A 49 -17.07 -2.43 -4.49
CA TYR A 49 -16.54 -2.96 -3.25
C TYR A 49 -16.51 -1.90 -2.16
N SER A 50 -16.74 -2.33 -0.92
CA SER A 50 -16.41 -1.57 0.28
C SER A 50 -14.90 -1.62 0.56
N ALA A 51 -14.40 -0.63 1.31
CA ALA A 51 -13.02 -0.66 1.78
C ALA A 51 -12.69 -1.93 2.60
N ARG A 52 -13.68 -2.51 3.29
CA ARG A 52 -13.51 -3.75 4.07
C ARG A 52 -13.35 -4.97 3.17
N GLU A 53 -14.11 -5.06 2.09
CA GLU A 53 -13.97 -6.15 1.11
C GLU A 53 -12.61 -6.10 0.42
N VAL A 54 -12.14 -4.91 0.05
CA VAL A 54 -10.79 -4.74 -0.51
C VAL A 54 -9.72 -5.11 0.52
N ALA A 55 -9.91 -4.75 1.80
CA ALA A 55 -8.99 -5.15 2.86
C ALA A 55 -8.88 -6.68 3.02
N ALA A 56 -9.98 -7.40 2.82
CA ALA A 56 -10.01 -8.85 2.93
C ALA A 56 -9.32 -9.57 1.76
N LEU A 57 -8.96 -8.87 0.69
CA LEU A 57 -8.16 -9.43 -0.41
C LEU A 57 -6.67 -9.55 -0.05
N ALA A 58 -6.21 -8.81 0.96
CA ALA A 58 -4.83 -8.86 1.43
C ALA A 58 -4.68 -9.79 2.65
N ASP A 59 -3.48 -10.33 2.86
CA ASP A 59 -3.19 -11.17 4.03
C ASP A 59 -3.15 -10.33 5.31
N PHE A 60 -2.60 -9.12 5.22
CA PHE A 60 -2.56 -8.15 6.31
C PHE A 60 -3.02 -6.78 5.83
N SER A 61 -3.80 -6.09 6.67
CA SER A 61 -4.25 -4.72 6.43
C SER A 61 -3.86 -3.84 7.61
N HIS A 62 -3.07 -2.80 7.34
CA HIS A 62 -2.53 -1.89 8.35
C HIS A 62 -3.21 -0.53 8.27
N SER A 63 -3.39 0.10 9.42
CA SER A 63 -3.89 1.47 9.46
C SER A 63 -2.84 2.42 8.89
N PRO A 64 -3.20 3.41 8.05
CA PRO A 64 -2.25 4.37 7.50
C PRO A 64 -1.60 5.26 8.59
N ALA A 65 -2.21 5.34 9.77
CA ALA A 65 -1.69 6.08 10.92
C ALA A 65 -0.86 5.20 11.88
N ASP A 66 -0.83 3.88 11.68
CA ASP A 66 -0.11 2.96 12.54
C ASP A 66 1.37 2.90 12.17
N GLN A 67 2.15 3.80 12.77
CA GLN A 67 3.60 3.84 12.61
C GLN A 67 4.31 2.69 13.35
N ALA A 68 3.62 1.95 14.20
CA ALA A 68 4.16 0.77 14.89
C ALA A 68 3.92 -0.53 14.12
N ALA A 69 3.24 -0.45 12.96
CA ALA A 69 3.02 -1.60 12.09
C ALA A 69 4.35 -2.25 11.70
N VAL A 70 4.37 -3.58 11.60
CA VAL A 70 5.60 -4.34 11.31
C VAL A 70 6.33 -3.87 10.04
N ILE A 71 5.60 -3.34 9.07
CA ILE A 71 6.14 -2.84 7.80
C ILE A 71 6.87 -1.50 7.90
N SER A 72 6.79 -0.80 9.04
CA SER A 72 7.59 0.41 9.32
C SER A 72 8.98 0.07 9.85
N SER A 73 9.19 -1.16 10.33
CA SER A 73 10.49 -1.61 10.85
C SER A 73 11.42 -2.03 9.71
N GLY A 74 12.64 -1.49 9.70
CA GLY A 74 13.69 -1.92 8.78
C GLY A 74 14.18 -3.36 8.98
N SER A 75 13.90 -3.97 10.13
CA SER A 75 14.19 -5.39 10.37
C SER A 75 13.19 -6.33 9.67
N PHE A 76 12.00 -5.83 9.34
CA PHE A 76 10.99 -6.59 8.63
C PHE A 76 11.31 -6.59 7.13
N ARG A 77 11.85 -7.72 6.65
CA ARG A 77 12.31 -7.83 5.26
C ARG A 77 11.13 -7.97 4.30
N THR A 78 10.89 -6.95 3.50
CA THR A 78 9.99 -7.01 2.35
C THR A 78 10.78 -7.10 1.05
N ASP A 79 10.15 -7.58 -0.02
CA ASP A 79 10.76 -7.66 -1.35
C ASP A 79 10.53 -6.37 -2.15
N GLY A 80 9.48 -5.62 -1.83
CA GLY A 80 9.19 -4.34 -2.44
C GLY A 80 7.88 -3.73 -1.96
N MET A 81 7.58 -2.56 -2.52
CA MET A 81 6.35 -1.83 -2.28
C MET A 81 5.78 -1.32 -3.60
N ILE A 82 4.47 -1.48 -3.78
CA ILE A 82 3.70 -0.96 -4.91
C ILE A 82 2.71 0.07 -4.38
N VAL A 83 2.64 1.25 -4.98
CA VAL A 83 1.61 2.26 -4.67
C VAL A 83 0.66 2.40 -5.85
N ILE A 84 -0.60 2.00 -5.69
CA ILE A 84 -1.57 1.93 -6.78
C ILE A 84 -3.02 2.19 -6.32
N PRO A 85 -3.74 3.15 -6.92
CA PRO A 85 -3.19 4.28 -7.66
C PRO A 85 -2.36 5.19 -6.73
N CYS A 86 -1.42 5.97 -7.28
CA CYS A 86 -0.55 6.88 -6.52
C CYS A 86 -0.94 8.34 -6.76
N SER A 87 -1.35 9.03 -5.69
CA SER A 87 -1.69 10.46 -5.74
C SER A 87 -0.43 11.32 -5.76
N MET A 88 -0.54 12.50 -6.37
CA MET A 88 0.56 13.45 -6.43
C MET A 88 1.04 13.89 -5.03
N LYS A 89 0.14 13.98 -4.03
CA LYS A 89 0.53 14.21 -2.62
C LYS A 89 1.47 13.10 -2.12
N THR A 90 1.11 11.85 -2.36
CA THR A 90 1.90 10.69 -1.89
C THR A 90 3.24 10.63 -2.61
N LEU A 91 3.24 10.79 -3.93
CA LEU A 91 4.47 10.81 -4.73
C LEU A 91 5.43 11.92 -4.29
N ALA A 92 4.92 13.14 -4.10
CA ALA A 92 5.71 14.27 -3.59
C ALA A 92 6.25 13.98 -2.19
N GLY A 93 5.44 13.41 -1.29
CA GLY A 93 5.85 13.02 0.06
C GLY A 93 6.97 11.97 0.08
N ILE A 94 6.87 10.95 -0.79
CA ILE A 94 7.92 9.94 -0.96
C ILE A 94 9.19 10.59 -1.49
N ARG A 95 9.09 11.40 -2.54
CA ARG A 95 10.25 12.09 -3.14
C ARG A 95 10.92 13.04 -2.16
N ALA A 96 10.16 13.75 -1.34
CA ALA A 96 10.69 14.67 -0.34
C ALA A 96 11.22 13.95 0.92
N GLY A 97 10.94 12.65 1.08
CA GLY A 97 11.31 11.89 2.28
C GLY A 97 10.52 12.31 3.53
N TYR A 98 9.33 12.90 3.35
CA TYR A 98 8.54 13.47 4.46
C TYR A 98 7.91 12.39 5.37
N ALA A 99 7.81 11.14 4.87
CA ALA A 99 7.32 9.96 5.60
C ALA A 99 5.98 10.18 6.36
N GLU A 100 5.09 11.01 5.82
CA GLU A 100 3.78 11.28 6.42
C GLU A 100 2.85 10.07 6.22
N GLY A 101 2.74 9.24 7.25
CA GLY A 101 1.92 8.03 7.24
C GLY A 101 2.65 6.78 6.72
N LEU A 102 2.05 5.62 6.95
CA LEU A 102 2.68 4.31 6.69
C LEU A 102 2.94 4.05 5.20
N VAL A 103 2.15 4.66 4.30
CA VAL A 103 2.35 4.58 2.85
C VAL A 103 3.64 5.30 2.42
N GLY A 104 4.03 6.38 3.10
CA GLY A 104 5.26 7.11 2.80
C GLY A 104 6.50 6.53 3.49
N ALA A 105 6.31 5.76 4.57
CA ALA A 105 7.38 5.18 5.39
C ALA A 105 7.87 3.79 4.92
N GLY A 106 7.09 3.08 4.10
CA GLY A 106 7.43 1.75 3.61
C GLY A 106 8.72 1.74 2.79
N ARG A 107 9.80 1.15 3.34
CA ARG A 107 11.09 0.99 2.64
C ARG A 107 11.09 -0.32 1.86
N GLY A 108 11.06 -0.24 0.53
CA GLY A 108 11.45 -1.34 -0.35
C GLY A 108 12.98 -1.46 -0.44
N ARG A 109 13.51 -2.64 -0.80
CA ARG A 109 14.96 -2.93 -0.94
C ARG A 109 15.74 -2.05 -1.94
N GLY A 110 15.12 -1.04 -2.55
CA GLY A 110 15.75 -0.11 -3.50
C GLY A 110 16.31 1.16 -2.87
N ALA A 111 16.07 1.46 -1.59
CA ALA A 111 16.48 2.72 -0.97
C ALA A 111 17.95 2.76 -0.46
N GLU A 112 18.71 1.66 -0.57
CA GLU A 112 20.08 1.56 -0.02
C GLU A 112 21.21 1.66 -1.06
N ARG A 113 20.95 2.05 -2.30
CA ARG A 113 22.02 2.29 -3.31
C ARG A 113 22.30 3.77 -3.57
N GLY A 114 22.51 4.53 -2.51
CA GLY A 114 22.80 5.96 -2.60
C GLY A 114 23.38 6.56 -1.33
N ALA A 115 24.52 6.02 -0.88
CA ALA A 115 25.49 6.70 -0.02
C ALA A 115 26.86 6.06 -0.26
#